data_AF-A0A9D2GZE9-F1
#
_entry.id   AF-A0A9D2GZE9-F1
#
_cell.length_a   1.000
_cell.length_b   1.000
_cell.length_c   1.000
_cell.angle_alpha   90.00
_cell.angle_beta   90.00
_cell.angle_gamma   90.00
#
_symmetry.space_group_name_H-M   'P 1'
#
loop_
_entity.id
_entity.type
_entity.pdbx_description
1 polymer ?
#
loop_
_entity_poly.entity_id
_entity_poly.type
_entity_poly.pdbx_seq_one_letter_code
_entity_poly.pdbx_strand_id
1 'polypeptide(L)'
;MKKYILPLLAAGILSLSACQSKSSRIDDLKDFVEEIQKDSEDYTQEQWEKANEEFSQLLDKINSYEDLSEDELKEVAKLQGQYAATVFKNSGKAIMEQMEKAGAVLDGFFEGIDQGLDNNEEDENK
;
A
#
# COMPACT_ATOMS: atom_id res chain seq x y z
N MET A 1 -1.26 -36.13 9.00
CA MET A 1 -2.09 -35.28 9.88
C MET A 1 -1.47 -33.90 9.93
N LYS A 2 -1.86 -33.00 9.01
CA LYS A 2 -1.37 -31.62 8.98
C LYS A 2 -2.20 -30.81 9.97
N LYS A 3 -1.54 -30.29 11.01
CA LYS A 3 -2.13 -29.42 12.03
C LYS A 3 -2.29 -28.04 11.39
N TYR A 4 -3.51 -27.67 11.04
CA TYR A 4 -3.85 -26.30 10.68
C TYR A 4 -3.96 -25.49 11.96
N ILE A 5 -2.89 -24.79 12.33
CA ILE A 5 -2.97 -23.70 13.30
C ILE A 5 -3.43 -22.50 12.48
N LEU A 6 -4.74 -22.29 12.49
CA LEU A 6 -5.38 -21.06 12.04
C LEU A 6 -4.99 -19.97 13.05
N PRO A 7 -4.20 -18.94 12.70
CA PRO A 7 -4.14 -17.78 13.56
C PRO A 7 -5.46 -17.04 13.33
N LEU A 8 -6.27 -17.08 14.39
CA LEU A 8 -7.28 -16.11 14.73
C LEU A 8 -6.70 -14.70 14.46
N LEU A 9 -6.90 -14.15 13.27
CA LEU A 9 -6.57 -12.76 12.99
C LEU A 9 -7.63 -11.94 13.71
N ALA A 10 -7.31 -11.65 14.97
CA ALA A 10 -8.06 -10.75 15.80
C ALA A 10 -8.26 -9.46 15.01
N ALA A 11 -9.53 -9.10 14.79
CA ALA A 11 -9.92 -7.72 14.57
C ALA A 11 -9.46 -6.93 15.82
N GLY A 12 -8.19 -6.55 15.80
CA GLY A 12 -7.53 -5.82 16.86
C GLY A 12 -8.02 -4.39 16.80
N ILE A 13 -9.06 -4.11 17.58
CA ILE A 13 -9.40 -2.75 18.01
C ILE A 13 -8.16 -2.23 18.76
N LEU A 14 -7.24 -1.59 18.05
CA LEU A 14 -6.07 -0.95 18.64
C LEU A 14 -6.35 0.54 18.79
N SER A 15 -7.07 0.83 19.87
CA SER A 15 -6.67 1.81 20.88
C SER A 15 -6.04 3.09 20.35
N LEU A 16 -6.93 4.03 19.98
CA LEU A 16 -6.69 5.47 19.87
C LEU A 16 -5.95 6.00 21.12
N SER A 17 -4.62 5.97 21.11
CA SER A 17 -3.79 6.65 22.10
C SER A 17 -3.22 7.88 21.43
N ALA A 18 -3.96 8.98 21.62
CA ALA A 18 -3.78 10.27 21.01
C ALA A 18 -2.34 10.83 21.08
N CYS A 19 -1.85 11.36 19.97
CA CYS A 19 -1.14 12.63 19.98
C CYS A 19 -2.03 13.69 19.32
N GLN A 20 -2.26 14.76 20.06
CA GLN A 20 -3.24 15.79 19.81
C GLN A 20 -2.76 16.77 18.72
N SER A 21 -3.22 16.58 17.49
CA SER A 21 -3.33 17.63 16.48
C SER A 21 -4.49 17.27 15.56
N LYS A 22 -5.20 18.27 15.02
CA LYS A 22 -6.27 18.14 14.01
C LYS A 22 -6.13 16.83 13.22
N SER A 23 -7.08 15.92 13.33
CA SER A 23 -7.14 14.73 12.46
C SER A 23 -7.15 15.24 11.02
N SER A 24 -5.99 15.18 10.37
CA SER A 24 -5.77 15.68 9.02
C SER A 24 -6.54 14.77 8.07
N ARG A 25 -7.03 15.34 6.98
CA ARG A 25 -7.77 14.63 5.93
C ARG A 25 -6.95 13.50 5.27
N ILE A 26 -5.65 13.43 5.55
CA ILE A 26 -4.69 12.46 5.05
C ILE A 26 -4.22 11.47 6.13
N ASP A 27 -4.51 11.70 7.41
CA ASP A 27 -4.00 10.84 8.50
C ASP A 27 -4.45 9.38 8.34
N ASP A 28 -5.70 9.15 7.90
CA ASP A 28 -6.21 7.80 7.65
C ASP A 28 -5.35 7.05 6.60
N LEU A 29 -4.92 7.74 5.53
CA LEU A 29 -4.04 7.17 4.51
C LEU A 29 -2.65 6.89 5.08
N LYS A 30 -2.15 7.80 5.92
CA LYS A 30 -0.84 7.66 6.54
C LYS A 30 -0.78 6.46 7.48
N ASP A 31 -1.73 6.36 8.39
CA ASP A 31 -1.81 5.27 9.37
C ASP A 31 -1.92 3.93 8.64
N PHE A 32 -2.76 3.86 7.60
CA PHE A 32 -2.89 2.67 6.76
C PHE A 32 -1.57 2.26 6.10
N VAL A 33 -0.85 3.19 5.47
CA VAL A 33 0.44 2.88 4.82
C VAL A 33 1.50 2.45 5.83
N GLU A 34 1.54 3.08 7.01
CA GLU A 34 2.45 2.69 8.10
C GLU A 34 2.15 1.28 8.62
N GLU A 35 0.87 0.90 8.74
CA GLU A 35 0.44 -0.45 9.12
C GLU A 35 0.88 -1.50 8.09
N ILE A 36 0.60 -1.26 6.81
CA ILE A 36 1.02 -2.17 5.73
C ILE A 36 2.54 -2.33 5.72
N GLN A 37 3.30 -1.25 5.87
CA GLN A 37 4.77 -1.32 5.93
C GLN A 37 5.30 -2.24 7.02
N LYS A 38 4.58 -2.33 8.13
CA LYS A 38 5.00 -3.09 9.31
C LYS A 38 4.53 -4.54 9.25
N ASP A 39 3.30 -4.77 8.82
CA ASP A 39 2.62 -6.04 9.03
C ASP A 39 2.43 -6.86 7.73
N SER A 40 2.76 -6.30 6.55
CA SER A 40 2.46 -6.94 5.26
C SER A 40 3.45 -8.01 4.77
N GLU A 41 4.49 -8.34 5.55
CA GLU A 41 5.54 -9.27 5.12
C GLU A 41 4.98 -10.68 4.79
N ASP A 42 3.98 -11.13 5.56
CA ASP A 42 3.34 -12.43 5.41
C ASP A 42 1.92 -12.36 4.81
N TYR A 43 1.56 -11.25 4.16
CA TYR A 43 0.21 -11.09 3.62
C TYR A 43 -0.07 -12.07 2.47
N THR A 44 -1.20 -12.75 2.57
CA THR A 44 -1.75 -13.55 1.48
C THR A 44 -2.29 -12.68 0.35
N GLN A 45 -2.55 -13.29 -0.80
CA GLN A 45 -3.11 -12.60 -1.95
C GLN A 45 -4.44 -11.90 -1.60
N GLU A 46 -5.34 -12.58 -0.88
CA GLU A 46 -6.64 -12.03 -0.46
C GLU A 46 -6.49 -10.84 0.52
N GLN A 47 -5.44 -10.85 1.36
CA GLN A 47 -5.15 -9.73 2.27
C GLN A 47 -4.64 -8.52 1.49
N TRP A 48 -3.79 -8.75 0.48
CA TRP A 48 -3.35 -7.70 -0.44
C TRP A 48 -4.49 -7.12 -1.27
N GLU A 49 -5.42 -7.95 -1.73
CA GLU A 49 -6.62 -7.49 -2.44
C GLU A 49 -7.46 -6.53 -1.57
N LYS A 50 -7.68 -6.89 -0.29
CA LYS A 50 -8.39 -6.02 0.66
C LYS A 50 -7.62 -4.74 0.96
N ALA A 51 -6.31 -4.85 1.17
CA ALA A 51 -5.46 -3.68 1.40
C ALA A 51 -5.50 -2.72 0.20
N ASN A 52 -5.45 -3.24 -1.03
CA ASN A 52 -5.56 -2.44 -2.23
C ASN A 52 -6.93 -1.75 -2.35
N GLU A 53 -8.01 -2.44 -2.00
CA GLU A 53 -9.36 -1.85 -1.99
C GLU A 53 -9.47 -0.71 -0.96
N GLU A 54 -9.00 -0.93 0.26
CA GLU A 54 -8.99 0.08 1.32
C GLU A 54 -8.12 1.29 0.95
N PHE A 55 -6.94 1.03 0.39
CA PHE A 55 -6.05 2.07 -0.12
C PHE A 55 -6.72 2.95 -1.18
N SER A 56 -7.39 2.35 -2.16
CA SER A 56 -8.15 3.09 -3.18
C SER A 56 -9.28 3.91 -2.58
N GLN A 57 -10.03 3.35 -1.62
CA GLN A 57 -11.12 4.09 -0.94
C GLN A 57 -10.59 5.30 -0.17
N LEU A 58 -9.43 5.19 0.48
CA LEU A 58 -8.77 6.30 1.17
C LEU A 58 -8.32 7.38 0.19
N LEU A 59 -7.75 6.99 -0.96
CA LEU A 59 -7.39 7.93 -2.02
C LEU A 59 -8.61 8.62 -2.62
N ASP A 60 -9.71 7.89 -2.89
CA ASP A 60 -10.95 8.48 -3.41
C ASP A 60 -11.55 9.49 -2.43
N LYS A 61 -11.53 9.15 -1.12
CA LYS A 61 -11.93 10.08 -0.06
C LYS A 61 -11.08 11.35 -0.09
N ILE A 62 -9.76 11.22 -0.24
CA ILE A 62 -8.85 12.36 -0.31
C ILE A 62 -9.08 13.18 -1.58
N ASN A 63 -9.19 12.54 -2.73
CA ASN A 63 -9.46 13.18 -4.03
C ASN A 63 -10.83 13.88 -4.09
N SER A 64 -11.77 13.51 -3.22
CA SER A 64 -13.05 14.21 -3.09
C SER A 64 -12.91 15.61 -2.47
N TYR A 65 -11.77 15.93 -1.84
CA TYR A 65 -11.49 17.27 -1.34
C TYR A 65 -10.98 18.17 -2.47
N GLU A 66 -11.69 19.26 -2.76
CA GLU A 66 -11.31 20.23 -3.80
C GLU A 66 -10.25 21.24 -3.34
N ASP A 67 -9.96 21.29 -2.03
CA ASP A 67 -9.14 22.30 -1.37
C ASP A 67 -7.87 21.73 -0.71
N LEU A 68 -7.33 20.64 -1.26
CA LEU A 68 -6.04 20.09 -0.82
C LEU A 68 -4.92 21.11 -1.10
N SER A 69 -4.15 21.41 -0.06
CA SER A 69 -2.94 22.23 -0.16
C SER A 69 -1.82 21.49 -0.89
N GLU A 70 -0.81 22.22 -1.38
CA GLU A 70 0.37 21.62 -2.01
C GLU A 70 1.11 20.66 -1.07
N ASP A 71 1.18 20.98 0.23
CA ASP A 71 1.80 20.12 1.24
C ASP A 71 1.00 18.83 1.43
N GLU A 72 -0.34 18.92 1.49
CA GLU A 72 -1.25 17.78 1.54
C GLU A 72 -1.10 16.88 0.30
N LEU A 73 -1.11 17.45 -0.91
CA LEU A 73 -0.89 16.71 -2.17
C LEU A 73 0.46 16.01 -2.21
N LYS A 74 1.52 16.69 -1.74
CA LYS A 74 2.86 16.12 -1.66
C LYS A 74 2.94 14.97 -0.67
N GLU A 75 2.23 15.07 0.46
CA GLU A 75 2.17 14.01 1.45
C GLU A 75 1.40 12.79 0.90
N VAL A 76 0.27 12.99 0.22
CA VAL A 76 -0.47 11.92 -0.48
C VAL A 76 0.42 11.22 -1.50
N ALA A 77 1.11 11.97 -2.36
CA ALA A 77 2.00 11.39 -3.37
C ALA A 77 3.14 10.57 -2.73
N LYS A 78 3.69 11.06 -1.60
CA LYS A 78 4.71 10.32 -0.83
C LYS A 78 4.14 9.00 -0.27
N LEU A 79 2.94 9.04 0.31
CA LEU A 79 2.26 7.86 0.85
C LEU A 79 1.93 6.85 -0.25
N GLN A 80 1.50 7.30 -1.43
CA GLN A 80 1.30 6.44 -2.60
C GLN A 80 2.58 5.71 -3.00
N GLY A 81 3.71 6.41 -3.08
CA GLY A 81 5.00 5.79 -3.38
C GLY A 81 5.44 4.80 -2.29
N GLN A 82 5.22 5.12 -1.01
CA GLN A 82 5.55 4.24 0.11
C GLN A 82 4.72 2.96 0.10
N TYR A 83 3.42 3.04 -0.15
CA TYR A 83 2.55 1.88 -0.29
C TYR A 83 2.99 1.00 -1.45
N ALA A 84 3.20 1.60 -2.63
CA ALA A 84 3.57 0.87 -3.83
C ALA A 84 4.95 0.18 -3.71
N ALA A 85 5.93 0.82 -3.04
CA ALA A 85 7.22 0.18 -2.72
C ALA A 85 7.06 -1.00 -1.75
N THR A 86 6.12 -0.91 -0.83
CA THR A 86 5.83 -1.99 0.13
C THR A 86 5.17 -3.17 -0.56
N VAL A 87 4.18 -2.90 -1.42
CA VAL A 87 3.56 -3.92 -2.28
C VAL A 87 4.64 -4.57 -3.13
N PHE A 88 5.50 -3.81 -3.80
CA PHE A 88 6.58 -4.39 -4.61
C PHE A 88 7.53 -5.29 -3.80
N LYS A 89 7.90 -4.87 -2.58
CA LYS A 89 8.85 -5.59 -1.74
C LYS A 89 8.24 -6.85 -1.10
N ASN A 90 7.00 -6.74 -0.62
CA ASN A 90 6.37 -7.74 0.23
C ASN A 90 5.29 -8.56 -0.50
N SER A 91 4.98 -8.23 -1.75
CA SER A 91 4.05 -8.97 -2.60
C SER A 91 4.72 -9.47 -3.88
N GLY A 92 4.07 -10.42 -4.55
CA GLY A 92 4.51 -10.93 -5.85
C GLY A 92 3.89 -10.18 -7.03
N LYS A 93 4.44 -10.41 -8.23
CA LYS A 93 3.97 -9.81 -9.50
C LYS A 93 2.45 -9.88 -9.72
N ALA A 94 1.79 -10.95 -9.29
CA ALA A 94 0.34 -11.09 -9.41
C ALA A 94 -0.46 -10.02 -8.62
N ILE A 95 0.04 -9.57 -7.47
CA ILE A 95 -0.60 -8.49 -6.70
C ILE A 95 -0.34 -7.13 -7.36
N MET A 96 0.86 -6.94 -7.89
CA MET A 96 1.21 -5.75 -8.66
C MET A 96 0.30 -5.57 -9.87
N GLU A 97 0.10 -6.61 -10.67
CA GLU A 97 -0.83 -6.59 -11.82
C GLU A 97 -2.28 -6.30 -11.40
N GLN A 98 -2.70 -6.74 -10.21
CA GLN A 98 -4.02 -6.41 -9.68
C GLN A 98 -4.14 -4.94 -9.26
N MET A 99 -3.09 -4.41 -8.66
CA MET A 99 -3.02 -3.02 -8.23
C MET A 99 -3.01 -2.05 -9.43
N GLU A 100 -2.36 -2.44 -10.52
CA GLU A 100 -2.41 -1.76 -11.83
C GLU A 100 -3.84 -1.77 -12.38
N LYS A 101 -4.49 -2.93 -12.42
CA LYS A 101 -5.90 -3.05 -12.86
C LYS A 101 -6.87 -2.26 -12.00
N ALA A 102 -6.58 -2.10 -10.71
CA ALA A 102 -7.39 -1.33 -9.78
C ALA A 102 -7.20 0.18 -9.93
N GLY A 103 -6.23 0.65 -10.74
CA GLY A 103 -5.92 2.08 -10.89
C GLY A 103 -5.38 2.73 -9.62
N ALA A 104 -4.99 1.91 -8.63
CA ALA A 104 -4.59 2.34 -7.30
C ALA A 104 -3.15 2.87 -7.27
N VAL A 105 -2.36 2.59 -8.30
CA VAL A 105 -0.96 2.99 -8.41
C VAL A 105 -0.76 3.85 -9.63
N LEU A 106 0.02 4.90 -9.41
CA LEU A 106 0.50 5.82 -10.41
C LEU A 106 1.23 5.03 -11.52
N ASP A 107 0.70 5.05 -12.75
CA ASP A 107 1.27 4.38 -13.94
C ASP A 107 2.80 4.55 -14.04
N GLY A 108 3.31 5.74 -13.69
CA GLY A 108 4.75 6.05 -13.71
C GLY A 108 5.60 5.37 -12.63
N PHE A 109 5.02 4.89 -11.53
CA PHE A 109 5.74 4.06 -10.56
C PHE A 109 5.96 2.63 -11.10
N PHE A 110 4.99 2.09 -11.82
CA PHE A 110 5.09 0.76 -12.42
C PHE A 110 5.98 0.70 -13.66
N GLU A 111 5.94 1.70 -14.55
CA GLU A 111 6.90 1.78 -15.66
C GLU A 111 8.36 1.72 -15.16
N GLY A 112 8.65 2.35 -14.02
CA GLY A 112 9.98 2.31 -13.39
C GLY A 112 10.33 0.96 -12.77
N ILE A 113 9.33 0.23 -12.25
CA ILE A 113 9.52 -1.11 -11.67
C ILE A 113 9.65 -2.18 -12.75
N ASP A 114 8.81 -2.18 -13.78
CA ASP A 114 8.88 -3.14 -14.88
C ASP A 114 10.23 -3.06 -15.58
N GLN A 115 10.73 -1.85 -15.84
CA GLN A 115 12.10 -1.68 -16.34
C GLN A 115 13.15 -2.18 -15.34
N GLY A 116 12.98 -1.96 -14.03
CA GLY A 116 13.93 -2.44 -13.02
C GLY A 116 13.98 -3.96 -12.84
N LEU A 117 12.85 -4.64 -13.06
CA LEU A 117 12.72 -6.09 -12.99
C LEU A 117 13.23 -6.78 -14.27
N ASP A 118 12.92 -6.27 -15.46
CA ASP A 118 13.42 -6.83 -16.74
C ASP A 118 14.95 -6.72 -16.84
N ASN A 119 15.54 -5.65 -16.30
CA ASN A 119 17.00 -5.45 -16.34
C ASN A 119 17.81 -6.31 -15.35
N ASN A 120 17.16 -7.04 -14.42
CA ASN A 120 17.87 -7.93 -13.47
C ASN A 120 17.96 -9.40 -13.93
N GLU A 121 17.36 -9.77 -15.07
CA GLU A 121 17.50 -11.12 -15.64
C GLU A 121 18.62 -11.23 -16.71
N GLU A 122 19.24 -10.14 -17.15
CA GLU A 122 20.28 -10.17 -18.20
C GLU A 122 21.75 -10.05 -17.72
N ASP A 123 22.03 -9.75 -16.45
CA ASP A 123 23.41 -9.53 -15.96
C ASP A 123 24.04 -10.71 -15.19
N GLU A 124 23.69 -11.97 -15.51
CA GLU A 124 24.44 -13.17 -15.08
C GLU A 124 25.26 -13.85 -16.18
N ASN A 125 25.54 -13.16 -17.30
CA ASN A 125 26.43 -13.71 -18.33
C ASN A 125 27.30 -12.65 -19.02
N LYS A 126 28.27 -12.07 -18.29
CA LYS A 126 29.50 -11.58 -18.92
C LYS A 126 30.72 -11.57 -18.00
#